data_AF-A0A1B7N6G2-F1
#
_entry.id   AF-A0A1B7N6G2-F1
#
_cell.length_a   1.000
_cell.length_b   1.000
_cell.length_c   1.000
_cell.angle_alpha   90.00
_cell.angle_beta   90.00
_cell.angle_gamma   90.00
#
_symmetry.space_group_name_H-M   'P 1'
#
loop_
_entity.id
_entity.type
_entity.pdbx_description
1 polymer ?
#
loop_
_entity_poly.entity_id
_entity_poly.type
_entity_poly.pdbx_seq_one_letter_code
_entity_poly.pdbx_strand_id
1 'polypeptide(L)'
;MAAIPSFRKNLWPRHCLPSARELVRSIIVSSTTPLSTKDIYHLAVKKTGIQPVSDELPEHNVPKRESPTTVRGITRQPSTRPPHPEHPVRSLQYLKRVVLPDLVKSKDVEKFCTKRTLSQAEIEHRLQTVTKAARKEQALLLAASRNTWLWKTSTPPPPPKPSPSSTLSKSELLGLPRLTAADVGVGEDWSHLNKRRQRARKGKIERDLKWMWTLQAAKREAAREALRLNAPAS
;
A
#
# COMPACT_ATOMS: atom_id res chain seq x y z
N MET A 1 31.00 -39.10 -6.89
CA MET A 1 30.94 -37.86 -6.08
C MET A 1 29.84 -36.98 -6.65
N ALA A 2 28.69 -36.93 -5.99
CA ALA A 2 27.55 -36.13 -6.46
C ALA A 2 27.84 -34.63 -6.24
N ALA A 3 27.74 -33.84 -7.31
CA ALA A 3 27.91 -32.40 -7.26
C ALA A 3 26.83 -31.78 -6.36
N ILE A 4 27.26 -31.15 -5.26
CA ILE A 4 26.39 -30.36 -4.39
C ILE A 4 25.85 -29.20 -5.24
N PRO A 5 24.53 -29.10 -5.47
CA PRO A 5 23.98 -28.02 -6.28
C PRO A 5 24.32 -26.69 -5.60
N SER A 6 25.01 -25.81 -6.34
CA SER A 6 25.39 -24.48 -5.87
C SER A 6 24.12 -23.72 -5.47
N PHE A 7 23.90 -23.55 -4.15
CA PHE A 7 22.84 -22.69 -3.62
C PHE A 7 23.10 -21.26 -4.09
N ARG A 8 22.37 -20.85 -5.14
CA ARG A 8 22.44 -19.52 -5.73
C ARG A 8 22.07 -18.46 -4.68
N LYS A 9 23.04 -17.66 -4.22
CA LYS A 9 23.05 -16.22 -3.81
C LYS A 9 21.76 -15.52 -3.32
N ASN A 10 20.77 -16.24 -2.81
CA ASN A 10 19.65 -15.73 -2.04
C ASN A 10 19.53 -16.65 -0.83
N LEU A 11 20.39 -16.44 0.18
CA LEU A 11 20.35 -17.17 1.45
C LEU A 11 18.98 -17.08 2.15
N TRP A 12 18.10 -16.19 1.68
CA TRP A 12 16.83 -15.88 2.31
C TRP A 12 15.67 -15.97 1.30
N PRO A 13 14.62 -16.75 1.63
CA PRO A 13 13.37 -16.79 0.87
C PRO A 13 12.81 -15.40 0.58
N ARG A 14 12.36 -15.20 -0.66
CA ARG A 14 11.69 -13.96 -1.11
C ARG A 14 10.17 -13.99 -0.95
N HIS A 15 9.62 -15.12 -0.53
CA HIS A 15 8.20 -15.31 -0.26
C HIS A 15 7.92 -15.23 1.24
N CYS A 16 6.66 -14.99 1.58
CA CYS A 16 6.21 -14.93 2.96
C CYS A 16 6.21 -16.34 3.56
N LEU A 17 6.98 -16.54 4.63
CA LEU A 17 6.94 -17.78 5.40
C LEU A 17 5.60 -17.88 6.16
N PRO A 18 4.94 -19.04 6.19
CA PRO A 18 3.67 -19.22 6.92
C PRO A 18 3.76 -18.84 8.40
N SER A 19 4.85 -19.21 9.07
CA SER A 19 5.11 -18.87 10.48
C SER A 19 5.25 -17.36 10.70
N ALA A 20 5.92 -16.66 9.78
CA ALA A 20 6.06 -15.20 9.84
C ALA A 20 4.71 -14.49 9.66
N ARG A 21 3.87 -15.01 8.75
CA ARG A 21 2.53 -14.50 8.48
C ARG A 21 1.63 -14.64 9.69
N GLU A 22 1.55 -15.84 10.27
CA GLU A 22 0.70 -16.12 11.43
C GLU A 22 1.14 -15.31 12.65
N LEU A 23 2.45 -15.22 12.88
CA LEU A 23 3.01 -14.43 13.97
C LEU A 23 2.62 -12.95 13.84
N VAL A 24 2.86 -12.33 12.68
CA VAL A 24 2.54 -10.91 12.45
C VAL A 24 1.03 -10.66 12.51
N ARG A 25 0.23 -11.57 11.93
CA ARG A 25 -1.23 -11.50 12.03
C ARG A 25 -1.68 -11.55 13.48
N SER A 26 -1.16 -12.47 14.29
CA SER A 26 -1.51 -12.59 15.71
C SER A 26 -1.23 -11.30 16.48
N ILE A 27 -0.11 -10.63 16.20
CA ILE A 27 0.26 -9.36 16.85
C ILE A 27 -0.73 -8.25 16.49
N ILE A 28 -1.05 -8.11 15.20
CA ILE A 28 -1.94 -7.05 14.73
C ILE A 28 -3.39 -7.30 15.20
N VAL A 29 -3.81 -8.56 15.28
CA VAL A 29 -5.15 -8.94 15.80
C VAL A 29 -5.24 -8.71 17.30
N SER A 30 -4.19 -9.04 18.07
CA SER A 30 -4.17 -8.80 19.51
C SER A 30 -4.04 -7.31 19.87
N SER A 31 -3.52 -6.47 18.98
CA SER A 31 -3.42 -5.03 19.23
C SER A 31 -4.75 -4.33 18.94
N THR A 32 -5.28 -3.61 19.93
CA THR A 32 -6.45 -2.73 19.77
C THR A 32 -6.11 -1.46 18.99
N THR A 33 -4.85 -1.02 19.05
CA THR A 33 -4.37 0.20 18.41
C THR A 33 -3.62 -0.11 17.12
N PRO A 34 -3.68 0.78 16.11
CA PRO A 34 -2.93 0.61 14.87
C PRO A 34 -1.42 0.73 15.14
N LEU A 35 -0.64 -0.23 14.65
CA LEU A 35 0.79 -0.35 14.97
C LEU A 35 1.70 0.16 13.85
N SER A 36 2.85 0.74 14.24
CA SER A 36 3.93 1.03 13.30
C SER A 36 4.62 -0.24 12.86
N THR A 37 5.25 -0.22 11.69
CA THR A 37 6.06 -1.37 11.22
C THR A 37 7.23 -1.68 12.17
N LYS A 38 7.78 -0.64 12.82
CA LYS A 38 8.85 -0.81 13.80
C LYS A 38 8.33 -1.53 15.05
N ASP A 39 7.15 -1.14 15.53
CA ASP A 39 6.53 -1.73 16.71
C ASP A 39 6.15 -3.19 16.47
N ILE A 40 5.56 -3.50 15.31
CA ILE A 40 5.25 -4.88 14.91
C ILE A 40 6.51 -5.76 14.95
N TYR A 41 7.64 -5.25 14.43
CA TYR A 41 8.90 -5.98 14.45
C TYR A 41 9.43 -6.21 15.87
N HIS A 42 9.42 -5.18 16.71
CA HIS A 42 9.87 -5.32 18.10
C HIS A 42 8.97 -6.27 18.91
N LEU A 43 7.65 -6.21 18.73
CA LEU A 43 6.71 -7.14 19.35
C LEU A 43 6.93 -8.57 18.85
N ALA A 44 7.25 -8.75 17.57
CA ALA A 44 7.56 -10.05 17.01
C ALA A 44 8.79 -10.68 17.66
N VAL A 45 9.88 -9.92 17.73
CA VAL A 45 11.14 -10.34 18.36
C VAL A 45 10.94 -10.67 19.84
N LYS A 46 10.23 -9.80 20.58
CA LYS A 46 9.88 -10.02 21.99
C LYS A 46 9.06 -11.30 22.21
N LYS A 47 8.08 -11.59 21.35
CA LYS A 47 7.19 -12.76 21.47
C LYS A 47 7.93 -14.09 21.32
N THR A 48 9.01 -14.11 20.54
CA THR A 48 9.89 -15.28 20.39
C THR A 48 10.95 -15.42 21.48
N GLY A 49 11.03 -14.49 22.44
CA GLY A 49 12.03 -14.53 23.52
C GLY A 49 13.46 -14.20 23.09
N ILE A 50 13.66 -13.82 21.82
CA ILE A 50 14.96 -13.34 21.33
C ILE A 50 15.10 -11.89 21.79
N GLN A 51 16.13 -11.58 22.58
CA GLN A 51 16.42 -10.21 22.94
C GLN A 51 16.74 -9.41 21.67
N PRO A 52 16.15 -8.21 21.46
CA PRO A 52 16.59 -7.35 20.38
C PRO A 52 18.08 -7.10 20.57
N VAL A 53 18.89 -7.34 19.53
CA VAL A 53 20.27 -6.89 19.53
C VAL A 53 20.18 -5.37 19.56
N SER A 54 20.35 -4.80 20.76
CA SER A 54 20.51 -3.36 20.94
C SER A 54 21.62 -2.89 20.01
N ASP A 55 21.52 -1.66 19.48
CA ASP A 55 22.54 -1.05 18.61
C ASP A 55 23.93 -0.88 19.31
N GLU A 56 24.13 -1.50 20.48
CA GLU A 56 25.45 -1.71 21.07
C GLU A 56 26.15 -2.82 20.30
N LEU A 57 27.07 -2.41 19.43
CA LEU A 57 28.01 -3.25 18.70
C LEU A 57 28.57 -4.35 19.60
N PRO A 58 28.25 -5.64 19.37
CA PRO A 58 29.16 -6.69 19.78
C PRO A 58 30.31 -6.66 18.77
N GLU A 59 31.31 -5.82 19.05
CA GLU A 59 32.66 -6.20 18.67
C GLU A 59 32.94 -7.51 19.41
N HIS A 60 32.75 -8.66 18.76
CA HIS A 60 33.57 -9.86 18.89
C HIS A 60 32.94 -10.98 18.06
N ASN A 61 33.74 -11.52 17.13
CA ASN A 61 33.44 -12.65 16.24
C ASN A 61 32.45 -12.42 15.08
N VAL A 62 32.69 -11.42 14.25
CA VAL A 62 32.15 -11.42 12.88
C VAL A 62 33.07 -12.27 11.99
N PRO A 63 32.64 -13.42 11.44
CA PRO A 63 33.43 -14.13 10.44
C PRO A 63 33.58 -13.22 9.20
N LYS A 64 34.84 -12.91 8.89
CA LYS A 64 35.39 -12.32 7.65
C LYS A 64 34.35 -11.68 6.74
N ARG A 65 34.22 -10.33 6.80
CA ARG A 65 33.46 -9.53 5.82
C ARG A 65 33.81 -10.02 4.42
N GLU A 66 32.85 -10.60 3.71
CA GLU A 66 33.02 -10.93 2.29
C GLU A 66 33.41 -9.65 1.56
N SER A 67 34.55 -9.65 0.89
CA SER A 67 35.04 -8.48 0.16
C SER A 67 33.99 -8.01 -0.86
N PRO A 68 33.77 -6.70 -1.01
CA PRO A 68 32.81 -6.18 -1.97
C PRO A 68 33.12 -6.75 -3.36
N THR A 69 32.12 -7.34 -4.01
CA THR A 69 32.28 -7.93 -5.34
C THR A 69 31.89 -6.89 -6.38
N THR A 70 32.86 -6.45 -7.19
CA THR A 70 32.60 -5.57 -8.33
C THR A 70 32.09 -6.41 -9.50
N VAL A 71 30.86 -6.15 -9.95
CA VAL A 71 30.29 -6.78 -11.14
C VAL A 71 29.88 -5.69 -12.11
N ARG A 72 30.50 -5.65 -13.30
CA ARG A 72 30.23 -4.64 -14.35
C ARG A 72 30.39 -3.19 -13.85
N GLY A 73 31.46 -2.89 -13.12
CA GLY A 73 31.73 -1.56 -12.58
C GLY A 73 30.85 -1.14 -11.40
N ILE A 74 29.91 -1.98 -10.95
CA ILE A 74 29.07 -1.73 -9.77
C ILE A 74 29.64 -2.51 -8.59
N THR A 75 30.15 -1.79 -7.60
CA THR A 75 30.59 -2.34 -6.31
C THR A 75 29.36 -2.77 -5.52
N ARG A 76 29.11 -4.08 -5.42
CA ARG A 76 28.03 -4.61 -4.58
C ARG A 76 28.59 -4.90 -3.19
N GLN A 77 28.06 -4.19 -2.20
CA GLN A 77 28.27 -4.54 -0.80
C GLN A 77 27.83 -6.00 -0.58
N PRO A 78 28.60 -6.80 0.19
CA PRO A 78 28.18 -8.14 0.56
C PRO A 78 26.80 -8.07 1.23
N SER A 79 25.91 -9.02 0.94
CA SER A 79 24.59 -9.03 1.55
C SER A 79 24.77 -9.23 3.06
N THR A 80 24.54 -8.16 3.83
CA THR A 80 24.61 -8.24 5.29
C THR A 80 23.62 -9.30 5.76
N ARG A 81 24.09 -10.21 6.62
CA ARG A 81 23.20 -11.18 7.27
C ARG A 81 22.11 -10.38 8.01
N PRO A 82 20.83 -10.78 7.92
CA PRO A 82 19.77 -10.10 8.63
C PRO A 82 20.04 -10.14 10.14
N PRO A 83 19.58 -9.14 10.92
CA PRO A 83 19.84 -9.06 12.35
C PRO A 83 19.45 -10.33 13.13
N HIS A 84 18.36 -10.99 12.72
CA HIS A 84 17.89 -12.24 13.32
C HIS A 84 17.65 -13.31 12.24
N PRO A 85 18.67 -14.08 11.83
CA PRO A 85 18.57 -15.03 10.73
C PRO A 85 17.57 -16.18 10.98
N GLU A 86 17.49 -16.64 12.22
CA GLU A 86 16.65 -17.78 12.64
C GLU A 86 15.20 -17.38 12.93
N HIS A 87 14.94 -16.09 13.17
CA HIS A 87 13.61 -15.60 13.52
C HIS A 87 12.67 -15.62 12.30
N PRO A 88 11.37 -15.95 12.44
CA PRO A 88 10.41 -15.92 11.33
C PRO A 88 10.38 -14.56 10.61
N VAL A 89 10.48 -13.47 11.36
CA VAL A 89 10.58 -12.10 10.85
C VAL A 89 12.03 -11.63 10.95
N ARG A 90 12.85 -11.99 9.98
CA ARG A 90 14.32 -11.84 10.06
C ARG A 90 14.83 -10.41 10.11
N SER A 91 14.11 -9.49 9.49
CA SER A 91 14.48 -8.08 9.41
C SER A 91 13.27 -7.18 9.17
N LEU A 92 13.43 -5.89 9.48
CA LEU A 92 12.45 -4.86 9.14
C LEU A 92 12.17 -4.77 7.64
N GLN A 93 13.19 -5.00 6.80
CA GLN A 93 13.01 -4.98 5.34
C GLN A 93 12.17 -6.17 4.86
N TYR A 94 12.41 -7.36 5.39
CA TYR A 94 11.62 -8.54 5.09
C TYR A 94 10.15 -8.35 5.50
N LEU A 95 9.91 -7.82 6.71
CA LEU A 95 8.57 -7.46 7.17
C LEU A 95 7.87 -6.50 6.20
N LYS A 96 8.55 -5.41 5.81
CA LYS A 96 8.00 -4.36 4.92
C LYS A 96 7.75 -4.83 3.49
N ARG A 97 8.67 -5.60 2.91
CA ARG A 97 8.65 -5.94 1.47
C ARG A 97 7.92 -7.24 1.17
N VAL A 98 7.87 -8.16 2.12
CA VAL A 98 7.37 -9.52 1.89
C VAL A 98 6.13 -9.79 2.73
N VAL A 99 6.24 -9.71 4.05
CA VAL A 99 5.17 -10.17 4.96
C VAL A 99 3.94 -9.25 4.94
N LEU A 100 4.13 -7.94 5.09
CA LEU A 100 3.00 -6.99 5.12
C LEU A 100 2.25 -6.92 3.79
N PRO A 101 2.92 -6.85 2.61
CA PRO A 101 2.21 -6.91 1.34
C PRO A 101 1.45 -8.22 1.12
N ASP A 102 1.94 -9.35 1.64
CA ASP A 102 1.23 -10.63 1.58
C ASP A 102 -0.08 -10.59 2.40
N LEU A 103 -0.04 -10.05 3.62
CA LEU A 103 -1.21 -9.87 4.48
C LEU A 103 -2.24 -8.88 3.91
N VAL A 104 -1.79 -7.89 3.15
CA VAL A 104 -2.69 -6.97 2.43
C VAL A 104 -3.38 -7.70 1.28
N LYS A 105 -2.66 -8.55 0.54
CA LYS A 105 -3.25 -9.36 -0.55
C LYS A 105 -4.30 -10.33 -0.03
N SER A 106 -4.08 -10.93 1.15
CA SER A 106 -5.08 -11.78 1.81
C SER A 106 -6.23 -10.99 2.45
N LYS A 107 -6.18 -9.65 2.43
CA LYS A 107 -7.15 -8.75 3.09
C LYS A 107 -7.25 -8.95 4.61
N ASP A 108 -6.20 -9.47 5.25
CA ASP A 108 -6.17 -9.59 6.70
C ASP A 108 -5.81 -8.25 7.38
N VAL A 109 -5.03 -7.43 6.68
CA VAL A 109 -4.46 -6.19 7.22
C VAL A 109 -4.61 -5.06 6.21
N GLU A 110 -4.90 -3.86 6.71
CA GLU A 110 -4.97 -2.63 5.93
C GLU A 110 -3.89 -1.64 6.37
N LYS A 111 -3.36 -0.90 5.39
CA LYS A 111 -2.45 0.21 5.64
C LYS A 111 -3.26 1.49 5.88
N PHE A 112 -3.14 2.06 7.07
CA PHE A 112 -3.91 3.22 7.51
C PHE A 112 -3.01 4.45 7.67
N CYS A 113 -3.40 5.60 7.10
CA CYS A 113 -2.70 6.86 7.29
C CYS A 113 -3.45 7.72 8.30
N THR A 114 -2.77 8.15 9.36
CA THR A 114 -3.36 9.04 10.38
C THR A 114 -2.45 10.22 10.67
N LYS A 115 -3.05 11.36 10.97
CA LYS A 115 -2.36 12.55 11.49
C LYS A 115 -2.08 12.30 12.97
N ARG A 116 -0.83 11.99 13.30
CA ARG A 116 -0.39 11.76 14.68
C ARG A 116 0.51 12.91 15.12
N THR A 117 0.24 13.45 16.30
CA THR A 117 1.19 14.26 17.07
C THR A 117 2.07 13.33 17.89
N LEU A 118 3.38 13.60 17.93
CA LEU A 118 4.29 12.82 18.76
C LEU A 118 4.03 13.13 20.24
N SER A 119 4.17 12.12 21.11
CA SER A 119 4.07 12.38 22.55
C SER A 119 5.30 13.16 23.01
N GLN A 120 5.15 13.93 24.10
CA GLN A 120 6.25 14.73 24.64
C GLN A 120 7.48 13.88 24.97
N ALA A 121 7.28 12.68 25.53
CA ALA A 121 8.36 11.73 25.82
C ALA A 121 9.07 11.24 24.53
N GLU A 122 8.33 10.99 23.44
CA GLU A 122 8.93 10.62 22.15
C GLU A 122 9.73 11.78 21.53
N ILE A 123 9.28 13.02 21.73
CA ILE A 123 9.98 14.23 21.28
C ILE A 123 11.29 14.35 22.06
N GLU A 124 11.26 14.25 23.38
CA GLU A 124 12.44 14.35 24.25
C GLU A 124 13.49 13.29 23.91
N HIS A 125 13.08 12.02 23.74
CA HIS A 125 13.98 10.94 23.34
C HIS A 125 14.66 11.24 21.99
N ARG A 126 13.96 11.83 21.03
CA ARG A 126 14.57 12.21 19.74
C ARG A 126 15.53 13.38 19.90
N LEU A 127 15.20 14.37 20.73
CA LEU A 127 16.03 15.55 20.96
C LEU A 127 17.34 15.23 21.72
N GLN A 128 17.43 14.09 22.40
CA GLN A 128 18.67 13.63 23.03
C GLN A 128 19.78 13.36 22.02
N THR A 129 19.44 12.86 20.83
CA THR A 129 20.42 12.58 19.75
C THR A 129 20.86 13.83 18.98
N VAL A 130 20.25 14.99 19.28
CA VAL A 130 20.41 16.22 18.51
C VAL A 130 21.28 17.21 19.28
N THR A 131 22.14 17.92 18.55
CA THR A 131 22.99 18.97 19.13
C THR A 131 22.17 20.09 19.76
N LYS A 132 22.72 20.73 20.80
CA LYS A 132 22.01 21.76 21.59
C LYS A 132 21.50 22.92 20.73
N ALA A 133 22.24 23.31 19.69
CA ALA A 133 21.88 24.40 18.79
C ALA A 133 20.64 24.07 17.91
N ALA A 134 20.54 22.84 17.37
CA ALA A 134 19.43 22.42 16.51
C ALA A 134 18.17 22.01 17.29
N ARG A 135 18.28 21.87 18.62
CA ARG A 135 17.21 21.31 19.47
C ARG A 135 15.91 22.12 19.43
N LYS A 136 15.98 23.46 19.42
CA LYS A 136 14.79 24.33 19.45
C LYS A 136 13.97 24.23 18.17
N GLU A 137 14.64 24.28 17.01
CA GLU A 137 14.00 24.15 15.71
C GLU A 137 13.41 22.75 15.51
N GLN A 138 14.17 21.71 15.88
CA GLN A 138 13.70 20.34 15.76
C GLN A 138 12.53 20.03 16.71
N ALA A 139 12.48 20.64 17.89
CA ALA A 139 11.34 20.52 18.80
C ALA A 139 10.05 21.05 18.16
N LEU A 140 10.09 22.24 17.54
CA LEU A 140 8.94 22.82 16.84
C LEU A 140 8.48 21.93 15.67
N LEU A 141 9.43 21.41 14.89
CA LEU A 141 9.13 20.51 13.79
C LEU A 141 8.54 19.17 14.24
N LEU A 142 8.95 18.64 15.39
CA LEU A 142 8.44 17.39 15.94
C LEU A 142 7.07 17.54 16.62
N ALA A 143 6.77 18.72 17.17
CA ALA A 143 5.47 19.03 17.74
C ALA A 143 4.36 19.14 16.68
N ALA A 144 4.71 19.50 15.44
CA ALA A 144 3.75 19.57 14.34
C ALA A 144 3.14 18.17 14.05
N SER A 145 1.83 18.14 13.79
CA SER A 145 1.15 16.90 13.39
C SER A 145 1.70 16.38 12.06
N ARG A 146 2.01 15.07 11.99
CA ARG A 146 2.54 14.43 10.78
C ARG A 146 1.68 13.25 10.38
N ASN A 147 1.59 13.03 9.08
CA ASN A 147 0.98 11.83 8.53
C ASN A 147 1.88 10.63 8.84
N THR A 148 1.34 9.65 9.54
CA THR A 148 2.01 8.41 9.89
C THR A 148 1.25 7.23 9.31
N TRP A 149 2.01 6.32 8.69
CA TRP A 149 1.48 5.09 8.13
C TRP A 149 1.55 3.98 9.17
N LEU A 150 0.38 3.48 9.55
CA LEU A 150 0.21 2.40 10.52
C LEU A 150 -0.49 1.22 9.85
N TRP A 151 -0.51 0.11 10.56
CA TRP A 151 -1.14 -1.13 10.15
C TRP A 151 -2.23 -1.51 11.16
N LYS A 152 -3.40 -1.87 10.66
CA LYS A 152 -4.53 -2.33 11.47
C LYS A 152 -5.15 -3.57 10.82
N THR A 153 -5.92 -4.33 11.59
CA THR A 153 -6.75 -5.41 11.04
C THR A 153 -7.73 -4.83 10.01
N SER A 154 -7.92 -5.54 8.90
CA SER A 154 -8.94 -5.16 7.93
C SER A 154 -10.31 -5.50 8.53
N THR A 155 -11.11 -4.48 8.80
CA THR A 155 -12.52 -4.68 9.12
C THR A 155 -13.25 -4.87 7.80
N PRO A 156 -14.10 -5.90 7.63
CA PRO A 156 -14.95 -6.00 6.45
C PRO A 156 -15.77 -4.71 6.33
N PRO A 157 -15.94 -4.16 5.11
CA PRO A 157 -16.72 -2.95 4.94
C PRO A 157 -18.12 -3.18 5.51
N PRO A 158 -18.68 -2.22 6.29
CA PRO A 158 -20.06 -2.34 6.74
C PRO A 158 -20.96 -2.50 5.51
N PRO A 159 -22.06 -3.26 5.60
CA PRO A 159 -23.01 -3.39 4.50
C PRO A 159 -23.42 -1.99 4.02
N PRO A 160 -23.56 -1.77 2.70
CA PRO A 160 -23.92 -0.47 2.17
C PRO A 160 -25.22 -0.03 2.83
N LYS A 161 -25.19 1.10 3.55
CA LYS A 161 -26.41 1.72 4.06
C LYS A 161 -27.33 1.97 2.86
N PRO A 162 -28.63 1.61 2.95
CA PRO A 162 -29.57 1.87 1.85
C PRO A 162 -29.54 3.38 1.57
N SER A 163 -29.05 3.77 0.39
CA SER A 163 -29.08 5.17 -0.01
C SER A 163 -30.54 5.60 -0.10
N PRO A 164 -30.94 6.76 0.45
CA PRO A 164 -32.29 7.26 0.28
C PRO A 164 -32.58 7.38 -1.22
N SER A 165 -33.63 6.67 -1.63
CA SER A 165 -34.19 6.61 -2.98
C SER A 165 -34.21 7.99 -3.63
N SER A 166 -33.26 8.27 -4.52
CA SER A 166 -33.40 9.41 -5.43
C SER A 166 -34.62 9.14 -6.30
N THR A 167 -35.48 10.14 -6.43
CA THR A 167 -36.65 10.16 -7.30
C THR A 167 -36.21 9.91 -8.75
N LEU A 168 -36.24 8.63 -9.14
CA LEU A 168 -35.83 8.17 -10.46
C LEU A 168 -36.81 8.69 -11.51
N SER A 169 -36.28 9.41 -12.49
CA SER A 169 -37.02 9.86 -13.66
C SER A 169 -37.47 8.67 -14.51
N LYS A 170 -38.53 8.80 -15.32
CA LYS A 170 -39.07 7.71 -16.18
C LYS A 170 -38.03 7.12 -17.16
N SER A 171 -36.90 7.79 -17.41
CA SER A 171 -35.75 7.25 -18.15
C SER A 171 -34.83 6.32 -17.34
N GLU A 172 -34.81 6.44 -16.01
CA GLU A 172 -34.11 5.52 -15.11
C GLU A 172 -34.90 4.25 -14.80
N LEU A 173 -36.18 4.20 -15.22
CA LEU A 173 -37.02 3.00 -15.16
C LEU A 173 -36.50 1.85 -16.06
N LEU A 174 -35.55 2.16 -16.96
CA LEU A 174 -34.77 1.19 -17.74
C LEU A 174 -33.33 0.98 -17.21
N GLY A 175 -32.97 1.59 -16.07
CA GLY A 175 -31.68 1.39 -15.39
C GLY A 175 -30.45 2.00 -16.11
N LEU A 176 -30.65 2.88 -17.09
CA LEU A 176 -29.54 3.42 -17.89
C LEU A 176 -29.33 4.92 -17.59
N PRO A 177 -28.28 5.31 -16.85
CA PRO A 177 -27.95 6.71 -16.66
C PRO A 177 -27.68 7.37 -18.01
N ARG A 178 -28.35 8.50 -18.27
CA ARG A 178 -28.18 9.27 -19.50
C ARG A 178 -26.84 10.01 -19.43
N LEU A 179 -25.81 9.42 -20.02
CA LEU A 179 -24.53 10.13 -20.21
C LEU A 179 -24.78 11.39 -21.04
N THR A 180 -24.40 12.53 -20.49
CA THR A 180 -24.49 13.85 -21.11
C THR A 180 -23.17 14.21 -21.78
N ALA A 181 -23.20 15.14 -22.73
CA ALA A 181 -21.97 15.63 -23.37
C ALA A 181 -21.00 16.26 -22.37
N ALA A 182 -21.51 16.84 -21.28
CA ALA A 182 -20.72 17.40 -20.19
C ALA A 182 -19.88 16.33 -19.48
N ASP A 183 -20.37 15.10 -19.37
CA ASP A 183 -19.63 13.96 -18.77
C ASP A 183 -18.38 13.59 -19.60
N VAL A 184 -18.37 13.97 -20.88
CA VAL A 184 -17.23 13.80 -21.81
C VAL A 184 -16.30 15.03 -21.81
N GLY A 185 -16.57 16.00 -20.96
CA GLY A 185 -15.81 17.25 -20.84
C GLY A 185 -16.20 18.31 -21.87
N VAL A 186 -17.31 18.15 -22.60
CA VAL A 186 -17.80 19.21 -23.50
C VAL A 186 -18.25 20.40 -22.65
N GLY A 187 -17.58 21.54 -22.81
CA GLY A 187 -17.89 22.77 -22.09
C GLY A 187 -16.92 23.12 -20.94
N GLU A 188 -15.93 22.28 -20.67
CA GLU A 188 -14.84 22.66 -19.76
C GLU A 188 -13.95 23.75 -20.37
N ASP A 189 -13.55 24.72 -19.56
CA ASP A 189 -12.62 25.76 -19.99
C ASP A 189 -11.17 25.24 -20.06
N TRP A 190 -10.64 25.12 -21.27
CA TRP A 190 -9.24 24.80 -21.54
C TRP A 190 -8.49 25.94 -22.23
N SER A 191 -8.97 27.18 -22.09
CA SER A 191 -8.32 28.39 -22.62
C SER A 191 -6.89 28.55 -22.08
N HIS A 192 -6.65 28.10 -20.85
CA HIS A 192 -5.33 28.09 -20.19
C HIS A 192 -4.33 27.08 -20.79
N LEU A 193 -4.76 26.14 -21.65
CA LEU A 193 -3.88 25.19 -22.30
C LEU A 193 -3.24 25.77 -23.56
N ASN A 194 -2.01 25.35 -23.87
CA ASN A 194 -1.36 25.75 -25.13
C ASN A 194 -2.08 25.17 -26.38
N LYS A 195 -1.90 25.83 -27.54
CA LYS A 195 -2.57 25.47 -28.81
C LYS A 195 -2.44 23.99 -29.19
N ARG A 196 -1.29 23.36 -28.93
CA ARG A 196 -1.08 21.92 -29.20
C ARG A 196 -1.98 21.05 -28.32
N ARG A 197 -2.04 21.33 -27.02
CA ARG A 197 -2.89 20.59 -26.06
C ARG A 197 -4.38 20.83 -26.31
N GLN A 198 -4.77 22.05 -26.72
CA GLN A 198 -6.16 22.34 -27.13
C GLN A 198 -6.61 21.47 -28.32
N ARG A 199 -5.79 21.36 -29.39
CA ARG A 199 -6.09 20.47 -30.52
C ARG A 199 -6.20 19.00 -30.11
N ALA A 200 -5.27 18.53 -29.29
CA ALA A 200 -5.29 17.16 -28.79
C ALA A 200 -6.52 16.87 -27.91
N ARG A 201 -6.94 17.85 -27.08
CA ARG A 201 -8.17 17.75 -26.28
C ARG A 201 -9.40 17.67 -27.18
N LYS A 202 -9.55 18.56 -28.16
CA LYS A 202 -10.65 18.53 -29.15
C LYS A 202 -10.80 17.14 -29.78
N GLY A 203 -9.72 16.58 -30.32
CA GLY A 203 -9.73 15.24 -30.92
C GLY A 203 -9.92 14.09 -29.91
N LYS A 204 -9.68 14.30 -28.61
CA LYS A 204 -10.03 13.33 -27.56
C LYS A 204 -11.55 13.34 -27.32
N ILE A 205 -12.13 14.52 -27.13
CA ILE A 205 -13.56 14.68 -26.84
C ILE A 205 -14.42 14.15 -27.99
N GLU A 206 -14.03 14.42 -29.24
CA GLU A 206 -14.72 13.89 -30.41
C GLU A 206 -14.75 12.35 -30.41
N ARG A 207 -13.62 11.70 -30.07
CA ARG A 207 -13.55 10.24 -29.94
C ARG A 207 -14.39 9.73 -28.78
N ASP A 208 -14.31 10.39 -27.62
CA ASP A 208 -15.04 10.00 -26.43
C ASP A 208 -16.57 10.18 -26.62
N LEU A 209 -17.01 11.22 -27.35
CA LEU A 209 -18.42 11.44 -27.72
C LEU A 209 -18.92 10.35 -28.67
N LYS A 210 -18.14 10.02 -29.70
CA LYS A 210 -18.47 8.92 -30.62
C LYS A 210 -18.62 7.61 -29.85
N TRP A 211 -17.69 7.32 -28.95
CA TRP A 211 -17.72 6.13 -28.11
C TRP A 211 -18.93 6.11 -27.16
N MET A 212 -19.24 7.24 -26.52
CA MET A 212 -20.41 7.41 -25.67
C MET A 212 -21.72 7.12 -26.43
N TRP A 213 -21.87 7.64 -27.65
CA TRP A 213 -23.07 7.37 -28.47
C TRP A 213 -23.17 5.91 -28.89
N THR A 214 -22.07 5.28 -29.29
CA THR A 214 -22.07 3.82 -29.58
C THR A 214 -22.46 3.00 -28.35
N LEU A 215 -21.98 3.38 -27.16
CA LEU A 215 -22.30 2.70 -25.90
C LEU A 215 -23.79 2.87 -25.55
N GLN A 216 -24.35 4.08 -25.73
CA GLN A 216 -25.78 4.32 -25.54
C GLN A 216 -26.64 3.56 -26.55
N ALA A 217 -26.22 3.47 -27.81
CA ALA A 217 -26.92 2.71 -28.85
C ALA A 217 -26.96 1.22 -28.50
N ALA A 218 -25.80 0.62 -28.20
CA ALA A 218 -25.69 -0.79 -27.81
C ALA A 218 -26.54 -1.11 -26.57
N LYS A 219 -26.54 -0.22 -25.56
CA LYS A 219 -27.39 -0.37 -24.38
C LYS A 219 -28.89 -0.33 -24.71
N ARG A 220 -29.32 0.55 -25.62
CA ARG A 220 -30.72 0.61 -26.06
C ARG A 220 -31.13 -0.62 -26.85
N GLU A 221 -30.24 -1.16 -27.67
CA GLU A 221 -30.48 -2.41 -28.41
C GLU A 221 -30.61 -3.60 -27.46
N ALA A 222 -29.67 -3.78 -26.53
CA ALA A 222 -29.75 -4.83 -25.52
C ALA A 222 -31.02 -4.74 -24.67
N ALA A 223 -31.44 -3.52 -24.29
CA ALA A 223 -32.69 -3.32 -23.56
C ALA A 223 -33.93 -3.71 -24.39
N ARG A 224 -33.94 -3.40 -25.69
CA ARG A 224 -35.02 -3.82 -26.61
C ARG A 224 -35.07 -5.33 -26.78
N GLU A 225 -33.92 -5.99 -26.90
CA GLU A 225 -33.83 -7.45 -27.00
C GLU A 225 -34.31 -8.13 -25.72
N ALA A 226 -33.91 -7.62 -24.54
CA ALA A 226 -34.37 -8.14 -23.26
C ALA A 226 -35.90 -8.04 -23.11
N LEU A 227 -36.50 -6.93 -23.56
CA LEU A 227 -37.97 -6.78 -23.56
C LEU A 227 -38.65 -7.73 -24.54
N ARG A 228 -38.05 -8.00 -25.70
CA ARG A 228 -38.58 -9.00 -26.66
C ARG A 228 -38.57 -10.41 -26.08
N LEU A 229 -37.50 -10.80 -25.38
CA LEU A 229 -37.38 -12.13 -24.78
C LEU A 229 -38.33 -12.32 -23.58
N ASN A 230 -38.63 -11.25 -22.85
CA ASN A 230 -39.55 -11.28 -21.71
C ASN A 230 -41.03 -11.06 -22.08
N ALA A 231 -41.34 -10.86 -23.36
CA ALA A 231 -42.73 -10.76 -23.80
C ALA A 231 -43.37 -12.18 -23.77
N PRO A 232 -44.48 -12.38 -23.06
CA PRO A 232 -45.13 -13.69 -23.01
C PRO A 232 -45.61 -14.08 -24.41
N ALA A 233 -45.23 -15.26 -24.88
CA ALA A 233 -45.76 -15.85 -26.10
C ALA A 233 -47.29 -15.93 -25.95
N SER A 234 -47.99 -15.10 -26.72
CA SER A 234 -49.46 -15.07 -26.76
C SER A 234 -49.98 -16.14 -27.70
#